data_AF-A0AA94KP59-F1
#
_entry.id   AF-A0AA94KP59-F1
#
_cell.length_a   1.000
_cell.length_b   1.000
_cell.length_c   1.000
_cell.angle_alpha   90.00
_cell.angle_beta   90.00
_cell.angle_gamma   90.00
#
_symmetry.space_group_name_H-M   'P 1'
#
loop_
_entity.id
_entity.type
_entity.pdbx_description
1 polymer ?
#
loop_
_entity_poly.entity_id
_entity_poly.type
_entity_poly.pdbx_seq_one_letter_code
_entity_poly.pdbx_strand_id
1 'polypeptide(L)' 'MAKWRVSFKASKGNIYSTPYTEIVASCEEDAVILAERKLKQKMPLSRDYDWQVTSVKLIE' A
#
# COMPACT_ATOMS: atom_id res chain seq x y z
N MET A 1 -7.75 15.76 9.15
CA MET A 1 -7.34 14.42 8.67
C MET A 1 -6.52 14.63 7.43
N ALA A 2 -5.42 13.89 7.28
CA ALA A 2 -4.47 14.07 6.18
C ALA A 2 -4.69 13.01 5.10
N LYS A 3 -4.41 13.37 3.84
CA LYS A 3 -4.46 12.46 2.71
C LYS A 3 -3.04 11.99 2.39
N TRP A 4 -2.87 10.67 2.35
CA TRP A 4 -1.58 10.02 2.15
C TRP A 4 -1.62 9.17 0.89
N ARG A 5 -0.55 9.20 0.11
CA ARG A 5 -0.28 8.23 -0.96
C ARG A 5 0.75 7.23 -0.46
N VAL A 6 0.37 5.96 -0.43
CA VAL A 6 1.24 4.86 -0.02
C VAL A 6 1.48 3.93 -1.21
N SER A 7 2.75 3.70 -1.53
CA SER A 7 3.19 2.81 -2.60
C SER A 7 3.85 1.57 -2.00
N PHE A 8 3.53 0.41 -2.57
CA PHE A 8 4.07 -0.88 -2.17
C PHE A 8 4.78 -1.54 -3.34
N LYS A 9 5.68 -2.46 -3.01
CA LYS A 9 6.17 -3.50 -3.91
C LYS A 9 5.64 -4.83 -3.39
N ALA A 10 4.78 -5.49 -4.16
CA ALA A 10 4.30 -6.83 -3.88
C ALA A 10 5.11 -7.82 -4.73
N SER A 11 5.80 -8.78 -4.12
CA SER A 11 6.68 -9.73 -4.85
C SER A 11 6.48 -11.19 -4.45
N LYS A 12 6.59 -12.11 -5.41
CA LYS A 12 6.58 -13.56 -5.19
C LYS A 12 7.45 -14.25 -6.24
N GLY A 13 8.63 -14.71 -5.83
CA GLY A 13 9.65 -15.23 -6.75
C GLY A 13 10.09 -14.15 -7.75
N ASN A 14 10.02 -14.46 -9.05
CA ASN A 14 10.39 -13.53 -10.12
C ASN A 14 9.28 -12.54 -10.51
N ILE A 15 8.08 -12.67 -9.93
CA ILE A 15 6.94 -11.80 -10.22
C ILE A 15 6.91 -10.68 -9.20
N TYR A 16 6.78 -9.44 -9.66
CA TYR A 16 6.52 -8.30 -8.79
C TYR A 16 5.51 -7.34 -9.41
N SER A 17 4.87 -6.56 -8.54
CA SER A 17 4.03 -5.43 -8.92
C SER A 17 4.30 -4.26 -7.98
N THR A 18 4.06 -3.04 -8.46
CA THR A 18 4.28 -1.81 -7.68
C THR A 18 2.99 -1.01 -7.54
N PRO A 19 2.00 -1.54 -6.79
CA PRO A 19 0.73 -0.83 -6.60
C PRO A 19 0.86 0.35 -5.64
N TYR A 20 -0.03 1.32 -5.79
CA TYR A 20 -0.17 2.42 -4.85
C TYR A 20 -1.66 2.70 -4.60
N THR A 21 -1.96 3.32 -3.45
CA THR A 21 -3.31 3.83 -3.17
C THR A 21 -3.23 5.09 -2.33
N GLU A 22 -4.31 5.87 -2.41
CA GLU A 22 -4.53 7.03 -1.54
C GLU A 22 -5.47 6.65 -0.40
N ILE A 23 -5.12 7.10 0.81
CA ILE A 23 -5.82 6.86 2.07
C ILE A 23 -5.93 8.18 2.85
N VAL A 24 -7.07 8.39 3.49
CA VAL A 24 -7.24 9.46 4.48
C VAL A 24 -7.00 8.85 5.86
N ALA A 25 -6.02 9.38 6.59
CA ALA A 25 -5.64 8.88 7.91
C ALA A 25 -5.14 10.02 8.82
N SER A 26 -5.15 9.76 10.13
CA SER A 26 -4.62 10.65 11.15
C SER A 26 -3.09 10.68 11.18
N CYS A 27 -2.45 9.55 10.91
CA CYS A 27 -1.00 9.38 10.95
C CYS A 27 -0.50 8.50 9.79
N GLU A 28 0.83 8.48 9.62
CA GLU A 28 1.50 7.71 8.58
C GLU A 28 1.29 6.19 8.75
N GLU A 29 1.41 5.68 9.97
CA GLU A 29 1.26 4.26 10.28
C GLU A 29 -0.14 3.73 9.93
N ASP A 30 -1.18 4.48 10.31
CA ASP A 30 -2.57 4.16 9.94
C ASP A 30 -2.74 4.18 8.42
N ALA A 31 -2.15 5.16 7.73
CA ALA A 31 -2.22 5.25 6.28
C ALA A 31 -1.62 4.01 5.62
N VAL A 32 -0.47 3.53 6.10
CA VAL A 32 0.19 2.32 5.59
C VAL A 32 -0.67 1.08 5.82
N ILE A 33 -1.17 0.85 7.03
CA ILE A 33 -1.98 -0.34 7.37
C ILE A 33 -3.26 -0.38 6.53
N LEU A 34 -3.95 0.76 6.43
CA LEU A 34 -5.17 0.88 5.64
C LEU A 34 -4.90 0.73 4.14
N ALA A 35 -3.80 1.29 3.65
CA ALA A 35 -3.41 1.17 2.24
C ALA A 35 -3.09 -0.27 1.86
N GLU A 36 -2.34 -0.98 2.70
CA GLU A 36 -1.98 -2.38 2.48
C GLU A 36 -3.24 -3.26 2.44
N ARG A 37 -4.15 -3.11 3.42
CA ARG A 37 -5.42 -3.85 3.46
C ARG A 37 -6.26 -3.59 2.22
N LYS A 38 -6.39 -2.31 1.81
CA LYS A 38 -7.16 -1.91 0.63
C LYS A 38 -6.57 -2.50 -0.66
N LEU A 39 -5.25 -2.51 -0.79
CA LEU A 39 -4.57 -3.08 -1.96
C LEU A 39 -4.69 -4.61 -1.99
N LYS A 40 -4.51 -5.30 -0.85
CA LYS A 40 -4.71 -6.75 -0.75
C LYS A 40 -6.14 -7.18 -1.08
N GLN A 41 -7.14 -6.35 -0.77
CA GLN A 41 -8.54 -6.59 -1.18
C GLN A 41 -8.77 -6.37 -2.67
N LYS A 42 -8.15 -5.32 -3.26
CA LYS A 42 -8.26 -5.03 -4.70
C LYS A 42 -7.47 -5.99 -5.59
N MET A 43 -6.39 -6.56 -5.05
CA MET A 43 -5.46 -7.44 -5.77
C MET A 43 -5.41 -8.82 -5.10
N PRO A 44 -6.49 -9.62 -5.19
CA PRO A 44 -6.56 -10.92 -4.52
C PRO A 44 -5.47 -11.89 -5.00
N LEU A 45 -5.06 -11.82 -6.27
CA LEU A 45 -3.98 -12.64 -6.83
C LEU A 45 -2.60 -12.34 -6.22
N SER A 46 -2.42 -11.13 -5.68
CA SER A 46 -1.18 -10.69 -5.04
C SER A 46 -1.31 -10.69 -3.52
N ARG A 47 -2.40 -11.20 -2.94
CA ARG A 47 -2.66 -11.15 -1.50
C ARG A 47 -1.57 -11.84 -0.68
N ASP A 48 -1.08 -12.98 -1.18
CA ASP A 48 -0.05 -13.81 -0.53
C ASP A 48 1.38 -13.48 -1.01
N TYR A 49 1.58 -12.33 -1.65
CA TYR A 49 2.90 -11.85 -2.02
C TYR A 49 3.58 -11.27 -0.77
N ASP A 50 4.90 -11.09 -0.83
CA ASP A 50 5.61 -10.26 0.13
C ASP A 50 5.36 -8.78 -0.20
N TRP A 51 4.72 -8.04 0.70
CA TRP A 51 4.36 -6.63 0.52
C TRP A 51 5.31 -5.75 1.31
N GLN A 52 6.09 -4.94 0.60
CA GLN A 52 7.02 -4.00 1.20
C GLN A 52 6.60 -2.57 0.86
N VAL A 53 6.59 -1.68 1.85
CA VAL A 53 6.36 -0.25 1.63
C VAL A 53 7.57 0.33 0.91
N THR A 54 7.32 1.03 -0.20
CA THR A 54 8.38 1.67 -1.00
C THR A 54 8.41 3.18 -0.82
N SER A 55 7.25 3.80 -0.61
CA SER A 55 7.14 5.24 -0.43
C SER A 55 5.85 5.58 0.27
N VAL A 56 5.93 6.54 1.19
CA VAL A 56 4.79 7.19 1.83
C VAL A 56 4.92 8.68 1.60
N LYS A 57 3.86 9.31 1.07
CA LYS A 57 3.85 10.75 0.78
C LYS A 57 2.57 11.37 1.31
N LEU A 58 2.72 12.41 2.12
CA LEU A 58 1.63 13.32 2.45
C LEU A 58 1.27 14.10 1.18
N ILE A 59 0.00 14.07 0.78
CA ILE A 59 -0.49 14.75 -0.42
C ILE A 59 -1.51 15.85 -0.12
N GLU A 60 -2.06 15.90 1.10
CA GLU A 60 -2.95 16.97 1.58
C GLU A 60 -3.09 16.96 3.10
#